data_AF-A0A972XNN0-F1
#
_entry.id   AF-A0A972XNN0-F1
#
_cell.length_a   1.000
_cell.length_b   1.000
_cell.length_c   1.000
_cell.angle_alpha   90.00
_cell.angle_beta   90.00
_cell.angle_gamma   90.00
#
_symmetry.space_group_name_H-M   'P 1'
#
loop_
_entity.id
_entity.type
_entity.pdbx_description
1 polymer ?
#
loop_
_entity_poly.entity_id
_entity_poly.type
_entity_poly.pdbx_seq_one_letter_code
_entity_poly.pdbx_strand_id
1 'polypeptide(L)'
;MGELYPAEPATNLMMGGIGVSNSNGIYANSINPALLARNHYTVFEVGVNTELKTLQDYRQKQQVFGGNYESLQLTLPISNRWTASIGIRPHSAVDYTTKSYRRLNLLGVDSLIYGYEGKGSVTKLSFANGFRIGKEFYLGLEANYLFGTVNRNVSTQNMSDGQFYKIQLENLNSYSDFSFKAGLAYRHSLKNDLYVNVGATMDLTSKMSATQLNRFAIMDLSGMNMINADTLRNTYDFSQNLPVTTRFGLSLEKIAAWMVGIDYSQTDWSKVDNNLGRSTKQLPVSTKWSIG
;
A
#
# COMPACT_ATOMS: atom_id res chain seq x y z
N MET A 1 9.14 1.27 -3.25
CA MET A 1 7.73 0.84 -3.41
C MET A 1 6.80 2.03 -3.40
N GLY A 2 6.92 2.96 -2.44
CA GLY A 2 6.15 4.21 -2.45
C GLY A 2 5.29 4.35 -1.21
N GLU A 3 4.21 5.12 -1.31
CA GLU A 3 3.17 5.20 -0.30
C GLU A 3 2.31 3.94 -0.34
N LEU A 4 1.99 3.36 0.83
CA LEU A 4 1.14 2.18 0.93
C LEU A 4 -0.34 2.56 0.78
N TYR A 5 -1.11 1.78 0.04
CA TYR A 5 -2.55 1.92 0.04
C TYR A 5 -3.15 1.34 1.33
N PRO A 6 -4.18 1.99 1.92
CA PRO A 6 -4.94 1.38 2.98
C PRO A 6 -5.60 0.09 2.47
N ALA A 7 -5.48 -0.97 3.27
CA ALA A 7 -5.94 -2.31 2.92
C ALA A 7 -7.40 -2.58 3.34
N GLU A 8 -8.14 -1.54 3.74
CA GLU A 8 -9.44 -1.61 4.39
C GLU A 8 -10.55 -1.46 3.33
N PRO A 9 -11.45 -2.46 3.16
CA PRO A 9 -12.60 -2.33 2.27
C PRO A 9 -13.50 -1.15 2.69
N ALA A 10 -14.29 -0.63 1.74
CA ALA A 10 -15.23 0.45 1.98
C ALA A 10 -16.13 0.23 3.22
N THR A 11 -16.60 -1.00 3.46
CA THR A 11 -17.42 -1.33 4.64
C THR A 11 -16.67 -1.09 5.95
N ASN A 12 -15.41 -1.51 6.03
CA ASN A 12 -14.56 -1.30 7.20
C ASN A 12 -14.19 0.18 7.36
N LEU A 13 -13.91 0.89 6.26
CA LEU A 13 -13.63 2.33 6.28
C LEU A 13 -14.82 3.13 6.85
N MET A 14 -16.05 2.77 6.48
CA MET A 14 -17.27 3.40 6.99
C MET A 14 -17.50 3.13 8.48
N MET A 15 -16.90 2.07 9.04
CA MET A 15 -16.91 1.76 10.47
C MET A 15 -15.67 2.30 11.20
N GLY A 16 -15.05 3.37 10.71
CA GLY A 16 -13.86 3.96 11.33
C GLY A 16 -12.59 3.12 11.17
N GLY A 17 -12.59 2.16 10.24
CA GLY A 17 -11.45 1.29 9.95
C GLY A 17 -11.33 0.08 10.88
N ILE A 18 -12.38 -0.26 11.64
CA ILE A 18 -12.40 -1.51 12.42
C ILE A 18 -12.65 -2.71 11.51
N GLY A 19 -11.91 -3.78 11.74
CA GLY A 19 -11.85 -4.94 10.86
C GLY A 19 -11.15 -6.17 11.43
N VAL A 20 -10.50 -6.06 12.59
CA VAL A 20 -9.62 -7.12 13.09
C VAL A 20 -10.42 -8.20 13.82
N SER A 21 -11.50 -7.82 14.50
CA SER A 21 -12.33 -8.73 15.30
C SER A 21 -13.76 -8.93 14.78
N ASN A 22 -14.26 -8.01 13.95
CA ASN A 22 -15.62 -8.01 13.45
C ASN A 22 -15.75 -8.72 12.10
N SER A 23 -16.72 -9.61 12.02
CA SER A 23 -17.01 -10.33 10.78
C SER A 23 -18.50 -10.34 10.51
N ASN A 24 -18.84 -10.37 9.23
CA ASN A 24 -20.19 -10.41 8.74
C ASN A 24 -20.28 -11.50 7.67
N GLY A 25 -21.42 -12.18 7.57
CA GLY A 25 -21.66 -13.15 6.50
C GLY A 25 -21.96 -12.53 5.14
N ILE A 26 -22.17 -11.21 5.06
CA ILE A 26 -22.64 -10.50 3.85
C ILE A 26 -21.48 -9.88 3.04
N TYR A 27 -20.44 -9.37 3.69
CA TYR A 27 -19.26 -8.78 3.03
C TYR A 27 -17.99 -9.54 3.38
N ALA A 28 -16.95 -9.43 2.56
CA ALA A 28 -15.69 -10.11 2.82
C ALA A 28 -14.78 -9.24 3.69
N ASN A 29 -14.25 -9.80 4.79
CA ASN A 29 -13.26 -9.09 5.59
C ASN A 29 -11.84 -9.41 5.11
N SER A 30 -11.21 -8.45 4.43
CA SER A 30 -9.82 -8.57 3.94
C SER A 30 -8.77 -8.11 4.97
N ILE A 31 -9.19 -7.55 6.10
CA ILE A 31 -8.32 -7.07 7.18
C ILE A 31 -7.83 -8.25 8.01
N ASN A 32 -8.68 -9.23 8.34
CA ASN A 32 -8.29 -10.45 9.04
C ASN A 32 -8.70 -11.71 8.25
N PRO A 33 -7.75 -12.48 7.67
CA PRO A 33 -8.08 -13.67 6.89
C PRO A 33 -8.80 -14.76 7.70
N ALA A 34 -8.66 -14.79 9.03
CA ALA A 34 -9.37 -15.75 9.88
C ALA A 34 -10.89 -15.56 9.83
N LEU A 35 -11.33 -14.31 9.68
CA LEU A 35 -12.73 -13.94 9.69
C LEU A 35 -13.48 -14.33 8.41
N LEU A 36 -12.76 -14.71 7.35
CA LEU A 36 -13.36 -15.27 6.13
C LEU A 36 -14.16 -16.55 6.43
N ALA A 37 -13.76 -17.34 7.43
CA ALA A 37 -14.46 -18.56 7.81
C ALA A 37 -15.90 -18.36 8.33
N ARG A 38 -16.29 -17.10 8.58
CA ARG A 38 -17.66 -16.72 8.95
C ARG A 38 -18.52 -16.32 7.73
N ASN A 39 -17.95 -16.20 6.52
CA ASN A 39 -18.74 -16.02 5.31
C ASN A 39 -19.37 -17.36 4.90
N HIS A 40 -20.69 -17.35 4.75
CA HIS A 40 -21.45 -18.52 4.30
C HIS A 40 -21.90 -18.41 2.84
N TYR A 41 -21.77 -17.23 2.24
CA TYR A 41 -22.16 -16.96 0.86
C TYR A 41 -20.95 -16.64 0.00
N THR A 42 -21.04 -16.95 -1.28
CA THR A 42 -20.09 -16.46 -2.28
C THR A 42 -20.26 -14.96 -2.42
N VAL A 43 -19.19 -14.21 -2.20
CA VAL A 43 -19.18 -12.74 -2.30
C VAL A 43 -18.22 -12.34 -3.40
N PHE A 44 -18.71 -11.58 -4.37
CA PHE A 44 -17.90 -10.91 -5.37
C PHE A 44 -17.97 -9.41 -5.11
N GLU A 45 -16.83 -8.79 -4.85
CA GLU A 45 -16.72 -7.41 -4.41
C GLU A 45 -15.75 -6.64 -5.32
N VAL A 46 -16.17 -5.46 -5.77
CA VAL A 46 -15.36 -4.56 -6.59
C VAL A 46 -15.39 -3.19 -5.94
N GLY A 47 -14.22 -2.71 -5.54
CA GLY A 47 -14.03 -1.39 -4.94
C GLY A 47 -13.42 -0.41 -5.92
N VAL A 48 -13.90 0.83 -5.90
CA VAL A 48 -13.35 1.96 -6.64
C VAL A 48 -13.18 3.11 -5.66
N ASN A 49 -11.99 3.68 -5.62
CA ASN A 49 -11.72 4.86 -4.80
C ASN A 49 -11.70 6.12 -5.66
N THR A 50 -12.19 7.21 -5.08
CA THR A 50 -12.07 8.55 -5.66
C THR A 50 -11.62 9.50 -4.55
N GLU A 51 -10.72 10.40 -4.89
CA GLU A 51 -10.09 11.31 -3.95
C GLU A 51 -10.11 12.73 -4.49
N LEU A 52 -10.46 13.67 -3.63
CA LEU A 52 -10.47 15.09 -3.92
C LEU A 52 -9.51 15.80 -2.97
N LYS A 53 -8.29 16.07 -3.42
CA LYS A 53 -7.27 16.79 -2.65
C LYS A 53 -7.38 18.27 -2.90
N THR A 54 -7.33 19.07 -1.84
CA THR A 54 -7.12 20.52 -1.95
C THR A 54 -5.73 20.83 -1.42
N LEU A 55 -4.84 21.24 -2.32
CA LEU A 55 -3.49 21.68 -1.99
C LEU A 55 -3.49 23.19 -1.91
N GLN A 56 -3.02 23.73 -0.79
CA GLN A 56 -2.99 25.17 -0.56
C GLN A 56 -1.64 25.59 -0.01
N ASP A 57 -1.10 26.66 -0.58
CA ASP A 57 0.02 27.43 -0.06
C ASP A 57 -0.43 28.91 0.11
N TYR A 58 0.42 29.77 0.66
CA TYR A 58 0.12 31.17 0.96
C TYR A 58 -0.39 31.97 -0.26
N ARG A 59 -0.03 31.56 -1.47
CA ARG A 59 -0.36 32.28 -2.72
C ARG A 59 -1.30 31.53 -3.66
N GLN A 60 -1.51 30.22 -3.46
CA GLN A 60 -2.22 29.39 -4.44
C GLN A 60 -3.06 28.32 -3.75
N LYS A 61 -4.24 28.06 -4.33
CA LYS A 61 -5.12 26.96 -3.98
C LYS A 61 -5.36 26.14 -5.24
N GLN A 62 -5.07 24.85 -5.18
CA GLN A 62 -5.26 23.89 -6.25
C GLN A 62 -6.16 22.75 -5.76
N GLN A 63 -7.11 22.35 -6.60
CA GLN A 63 -7.94 21.18 -6.36
C GLN A 63 -7.53 20.09 -7.34
N VAL A 64 -7.25 18.91 -6.81
CA VAL A 64 -6.84 17.72 -7.56
C VAL A 64 -7.89 16.65 -7.32
N PHE A 65 -8.55 16.22 -8.39
CA PHE A 65 -9.44 15.08 -8.38
C PHE A 65 -8.71 13.89 -8.99
N GLY A 66 -8.73 12.76 -8.30
CA GLY A 66 -8.17 11.50 -8.77
C GLY A 66 -9.10 10.34 -8.43
N GLY A 67 -8.93 9.22 -9.11
CA GLY A 67 -9.63 7.99 -8.79
C GLY A 67 -8.85 6.81 -9.30
N ASN A 68 -8.96 5.69 -8.61
CA ASN A 68 -8.29 4.45 -8.97
C ASN A 68 -9.19 3.25 -8.61
N TYR A 69 -8.88 2.09 -9.16
CA TYR A 69 -9.49 0.87 -8.66
C TYR A 69 -8.93 0.59 -7.26
N GLU A 70 -9.79 0.18 -6.34
CA GLU A 70 -9.40 -0.12 -4.96
C GLU A 70 -9.09 -1.61 -4.82
N SER A 71 -10.03 -2.47 -5.24
CA SER A 71 -9.87 -3.92 -5.16
C SER A 71 -10.87 -4.66 -6.03
N LEU A 72 -10.52 -5.88 -6.42
CA LEU A 72 -11.43 -6.88 -6.94
C LEU A 72 -11.21 -8.15 -6.13
N GLN A 73 -12.27 -8.67 -5.51
CA GLN A 73 -12.20 -9.81 -4.60
C GLN A 73 -13.33 -10.80 -4.86
N LEU A 74 -13.00 -12.08 -4.85
CA LEU A 74 -13.94 -13.19 -4.89
C LEU A 74 -13.71 -14.08 -3.67
N THR A 75 -14.72 -14.20 -2.83
CA THR A 75 -14.70 -15.02 -1.62
C THR A 75 -15.65 -16.21 -1.81
N LEU A 76 -15.13 -17.42 -1.63
CA LEU A 76 -15.84 -18.67 -1.88
C LEU A 76 -15.85 -19.52 -0.60
N PRO A 77 -17.03 -19.78 0.00
CA PRO A 77 -17.17 -20.75 1.07
C PRO A 77 -17.05 -22.17 0.49
N ILE A 78 -15.88 -22.80 0.66
CA ILE A 78 -15.61 -24.14 0.11
C ILE A 78 -16.30 -25.21 0.96
N SER A 79 -16.37 -25.00 2.28
CA SER A 79 -17.11 -25.86 3.21
C SER A 79 -17.63 -25.06 4.39
N ASN A 80 -18.46 -25.67 5.24
CA ASN A 80 -18.97 -25.04 6.47
C ASN A 80 -17.89 -24.55 7.44
N ARG A 81 -16.62 -24.97 7.25
CA ARG A 81 -15.50 -24.59 8.10
C ARG A 81 -14.33 -23.97 7.34
N TRP A 82 -14.39 -23.87 6.02
CA TRP A 82 -13.30 -23.35 5.20
C TRP A 82 -13.84 -22.40 4.15
N THR A 83 -13.31 -21.18 4.15
CA THR A 83 -13.56 -20.17 3.12
C THR A 83 -12.24 -19.73 2.53
N ALA A 84 -12.16 -19.69 1.21
CA ALA A 84 -11.04 -19.12 0.48
C ALA A 84 -11.44 -17.80 -0.16
N SER A 85 -10.48 -16.92 -0.38
CA SER A 85 -10.68 -15.66 -1.07
C SER A 85 -9.50 -15.39 -1.99
N ILE A 86 -9.79 -14.97 -3.21
CA ILE A 86 -8.80 -14.48 -4.16
C ILE A 86 -9.11 -13.03 -4.48
N GLY A 87 -8.09 -12.19 -4.53
CA GLY A 87 -8.30 -10.79 -4.86
C GLY A 87 -7.05 -10.11 -5.38
N ILE A 88 -7.26 -9.03 -6.12
CA ILE A 88 -6.22 -8.17 -6.64
C ILE A 88 -6.47 -6.74 -6.15
N ARG A 89 -5.43 -6.10 -5.63
CA ARG A 89 -5.49 -4.72 -5.13
C ARG A 89 -4.16 -4.00 -5.28
N PRO A 90 -4.13 -2.67 -5.46
CA PRO A 90 -2.91 -1.89 -5.35
C PRO A 90 -2.33 -2.06 -3.93
N HIS A 91 -1.02 -2.27 -3.83
CA HIS A 91 -0.32 -2.32 -2.55
C HIS A 91 0.35 -1.00 -2.22
N SER A 92 1.00 -0.40 -3.21
CA SER A 92 1.68 0.88 -3.06
C SER A 92 1.76 1.62 -4.38
N ALA A 93 1.84 2.95 -4.33
CA ALA A 93 2.06 3.79 -5.50
C ALA A 93 3.11 4.87 -5.23
N VAL A 94 3.76 5.30 -6.31
CA VAL A 94 4.56 6.51 -6.38
C VAL A 94 3.99 7.33 -7.53
N ASP A 95 3.53 8.53 -7.23
CA ASP A 95 3.17 9.51 -8.24
C ASP A 95 3.50 10.91 -7.73
N TYR A 96 4.64 11.46 -8.17
CA TYR A 96 5.02 12.82 -7.88
C TYR A 96 5.84 13.42 -9.01
N THR A 97 5.76 14.75 -9.17
CA THR A 97 6.63 15.52 -10.04
C THR A 97 6.94 16.85 -9.38
N THR A 98 8.21 17.13 -9.15
CA THR A 98 8.70 18.35 -8.51
C THR A 98 9.78 18.99 -9.37
N LYS A 99 9.69 20.30 -9.60
CA LYS A 99 10.73 21.07 -10.29
C LYS A 99 11.36 22.08 -9.33
N SER A 100 12.68 22.16 -9.33
CA SER A 100 13.45 23.13 -8.53
C SER A 100 14.35 23.96 -9.43
N TYR A 101 14.40 25.26 -9.17
CA TYR A 101 15.17 26.22 -9.96
C TYR A 101 16.37 26.69 -9.16
N ARG A 102 17.57 26.57 -9.72
CA ARG A 102 18.81 27.06 -9.10
C ARG A 102 19.54 28.00 -10.04
N ARG A 103 19.81 29.22 -9.59
CA ARG A 103 20.69 30.17 -10.28
C ARG A 103 22.15 29.88 -9.95
N LEU A 104 23.03 29.85 -10.95
CA LEU A 104 24.47 29.76 -10.73
C LEU A 104 25.05 31.17 -10.57
N ASN A 105 25.66 31.42 -9.41
CA ASN A 105 25.94 32.77 -8.90
C ASN A 105 27.33 33.32 -9.28
N LEU A 106 27.72 33.23 -10.56
CA LEU A 106 28.97 33.87 -11.02
C LEU A 106 28.74 35.04 -11.98
N LEU A 107 27.70 35.01 -12.83
CA LEU A 107 27.39 36.11 -13.78
C LEU A 107 25.88 36.37 -13.98
N GLY A 108 24.99 35.71 -13.24
CA GLY A 108 23.54 36.00 -13.25
C GLY A 108 22.76 35.53 -14.49
N VAL A 109 23.42 34.95 -15.49
CA VAL A 109 22.77 34.47 -16.73
C VAL A 109 22.41 32.98 -16.67
N ASP A 110 23.13 32.17 -15.90
CA ASP A 110 22.94 30.71 -15.86
C ASP A 110 21.88 30.22 -14.86
N SER A 111 20.86 29.52 -15.37
CA SER A 111 19.84 28.86 -14.54
C SER A 111 19.70 27.37 -14.87
N LEU A 112 19.70 26.55 -13.82
CA LEU A 112 19.51 25.11 -13.87
C LEU A 112 18.13 24.75 -13.34
N ILE A 113 17.46 23.85 -14.04
CA ILE A 113 16.22 23.23 -13.59
C ILE A 113 16.53 21.78 -13.18
N TYR A 114 16.19 21.43 -11.94
CA TYR A 114 16.17 20.06 -11.46
C TYR A 114 14.73 19.54 -11.47
N GLY A 115 14.48 18.45 -12.19
CA GLY A 115 13.19 17.75 -12.18
C GLY A 115 13.31 16.42 -11.44
N TYR A 116 12.48 16.23 -10.42
CA TYR A 116 12.32 14.97 -9.70
C TYR A 116 10.95 14.39 -10.04
N GLU A 117 10.93 13.19 -10.60
CA GLU A 117 9.71 12.51 -11.00
C GLU A 117 9.74 11.07 -10.49
N GLY A 118 8.64 10.62 -9.90
CA GLY A 118 8.48 9.24 -9.49
C GLY A 118 7.14 8.73 -9.98
N LYS A 119 7.13 7.60 -10.70
CA LYS A 119 5.93 6.98 -11.26
C LYS A 119 5.99 5.47 -11.13
N GLY A 120 4.86 4.87 -10.77
CA GLY A 120 4.68 3.43 -10.79
C GLY A 120 3.90 2.93 -9.58
N SER A 121 3.60 1.64 -9.59
CA SER A 121 2.80 1.00 -8.57
C SER A 121 3.21 -0.45 -8.38
N VAL A 122 3.01 -0.95 -7.17
CA VAL A 122 3.09 -2.37 -6.86
C VAL A 122 1.69 -2.87 -6.61
N THR A 123 1.30 -3.91 -7.32
CA THR A 123 0.01 -4.59 -7.19
C THR A 123 0.19 -5.86 -6.37
N LYS A 124 -0.85 -6.21 -5.61
CA LYS A 124 -0.91 -7.41 -4.78
C LYS A 124 -1.99 -8.33 -5.29
N LEU A 125 -1.61 -9.55 -5.66
CA LEU A 125 -2.53 -10.67 -5.83
C LEU A 125 -2.55 -11.46 -4.53
N SER A 126 -3.67 -11.47 -3.82
CA SER A 126 -3.85 -12.15 -2.54
C SER A 126 -4.68 -13.42 -2.69
N PHE A 127 -4.23 -14.50 -2.07
CA PHE A 127 -4.96 -15.73 -1.85
C PHE A 127 -5.05 -15.98 -0.34
N ALA A 128 -6.24 -15.79 0.22
CA ALA A 128 -6.51 -15.90 1.65
C ALA A 128 -7.37 -17.12 1.96
N ASN A 129 -7.09 -17.77 3.07
CA ASN A 129 -7.84 -18.91 3.57
C ASN A 129 -8.20 -18.68 5.03
N GLY A 130 -9.46 -18.88 5.38
CA GLY A 130 -9.96 -18.86 6.74
C GLY A 130 -10.54 -20.23 7.11
N PHE A 131 -10.17 -20.74 8.29
CA PHE A 131 -10.62 -22.01 8.82
C PHE A 131 -11.26 -21.85 10.21
N ARG A 132 -12.41 -22.47 10.41
CA ARG A 132 -13.07 -22.60 11.72
C ARG A 132 -12.61 -23.88 12.41
N ILE A 133 -11.97 -23.74 13.57
CA ILE A 133 -11.51 -24.84 14.41
C ILE A 133 -12.39 -24.90 15.67
N GLY A 134 -12.97 -26.06 15.93
CA GLY A 134 -13.91 -26.22 17.04
C GLY A 134 -15.21 -25.42 16.80
N LYS A 135 -15.74 -24.81 17.86
CA LYS A 135 -17.00 -24.05 17.79
C LYS A 135 -16.78 -22.59 17.40
N GLU A 136 -15.86 -21.88 18.02
CA GLU A 136 -15.78 -20.42 17.82
C GLU A 136 -14.35 -19.87 17.73
N PHE A 137 -13.41 -20.71 17.30
CA PHE A 137 -12.04 -20.30 17.04
C PHE A 137 -11.76 -20.33 15.54
N TYR A 138 -11.07 -19.30 15.05
CA TYR A 138 -10.85 -19.08 13.63
C TYR A 138 -9.38 -18.77 13.37
N LEU A 139 -8.81 -19.48 12.40
CA LEU A 139 -7.45 -19.26 11.91
C LEU A 139 -7.50 -18.77 10.47
N GLY A 140 -6.54 -17.94 10.08
CA GLY A 140 -6.40 -17.57 8.68
C GLY A 140 -4.98 -17.31 8.25
N LEU A 141 -4.74 -17.55 6.96
CA LEU A 141 -3.47 -17.30 6.29
C LEU A 141 -3.74 -16.65 4.94
N GLU A 142 -3.06 -15.55 4.65
CA GLU A 142 -3.09 -14.83 3.39
C GLU A 142 -1.69 -14.90 2.76
N ALA A 143 -1.59 -15.56 1.60
CA ALA A 143 -0.42 -15.55 0.76
C ALA A 143 -0.62 -14.49 -0.33
N ASN A 144 0.39 -13.66 -0.55
CA ASN A 144 0.33 -12.56 -1.49
C ASN A 144 1.48 -12.67 -2.46
N TYR A 145 1.23 -12.37 -3.73
CA TYR A 145 2.26 -12.13 -4.73
C TYR A 145 2.27 -10.63 -5.04
N LEU A 146 3.40 -9.99 -4.76
CA LEU A 146 3.63 -8.56 -4.96
C LEU A 146 4.42 -8.36 -6.24
N PHE A 147 3.85 -7.64 -7.20
CA PHE A 147 4.49 -7.40 -8.49
C PHE A 147 4.25 -5.99 -8.99
N GLY A 148 5.22 -5.43 -9.70
CA GLY A 148 5.10 -4.12 -10.33
C GLY A 148 6.44 -3.40 -10.43
N THR A 149 6.41 -2.21 -11.02
CA THR A 149 7.61 -1.41 -11.25
C THR A 149 7.42 -0.01 -10.70
N VAL A 150 8.52 0.56 -10.20
CA VAL A 150 8.58 1.95 -9.74
C VAL A 150 9.78 2.59 -10.40
N ASN A 151 9.52 3.60 -11.20
CA ASN A 151 10.54 4.40 -11.85
C ASN A 151 10.73 5.74 -11.10
N ARG A 152 11.97 6.08 -10.79
CA ARG A 152 12.34 7.38 -10.23
C ARG A 152 13.39 8.04 -11.11
N ASN A 153 13.05 9.23 -11.58
CA ASN A 153 13.85 10.03 -12.49
C ASN A 153 14.32 11.29 -11.78
N VAL A 154 15.62 11.56 -11.88
CA VAL A 154 16.22 12.84 -11.54
C VAL A 154 16.76 13.44 -12.81
N SER A 155 16.35 14.66 -13.12
CA SER A 155 16.73 15.31 -14.37
C SER A 155 17.28 16.70 -14.14
N THR A 156 18.18 17.12 -15.03
CA THR A 156 18.81 18.43 -15.01
C THR A 156 18.76 19.04 -16.41
N GLN A 157 18.43 20.33 -16.47
CA GLN A 157 18.38 21.10 -17.71
C GLN A 157 19.05 22.46 -17.50
N ASN A 158 19.91 22.87 -18.43
CA ASN A 158 20.48 24.22 -18.49
C ASN A 158 19.59 25.10 -19.39
N MET A 159 19.21 26.28 -18.91
CA MET A 159 18.32 27.20 -19.63
C MET A 159 19.07 28.29 -20.41
N SER A 160 20.39 28.40 -20.25
CA SER A 160 21.12 29.63 -20.58
C SER A 160 22.08 29.51 -21.75
N ASP A 161 22.36 28.28 -22.18
CA ASP A 161 23.48 27.98 -23.08
C ASP A 161 23.02 27.52 -24.48
N GLY A 162 21.74 27.73 -24.83
CA GLY A 162 21.16 27.26 -26.10
C GLY A 162 21.15 25.73 -26.27
N GLN A 163 21.48 24.98 -25.22
CA GLN A 163 21.55 23.52 -25.24
C GLN A 163 20.13 22.92 -25.11
N PHE A 164 19.68 22.24 -26.18
CA PHE A 164 18.31 21.71 -26.29
C PHE A 164 18.14 20.27 -25.79
N TYR A 165 18.83 19.90 -24.71
CA TYR A 165 18.75 18.55 -24.16
C TYR A 165 18.65 18.54 -22.64
N LYS A 166 18.03 17.49 -22.12
CA LYS A 166 17.78 17.23 -20.71
C LYS A 166 18.58 15.98 -20.31
N ILE A 167 19.38 16.09 -19.26
CA ILE A 167 20.08 14.94 -18.70
C ILE A 167 19.16 14.30 -17.66
N GLN A 168 19.03 12.97 -17.69
CA GLN A 168 18.20 12.20 -16.77
C GLN A 168 18.95 11.00 -16.22
N LEU A 169 18.92 10.85 -14.90
CA LEU A 169 19.26 9.64 -14.19
C LEU A 169 17.96 8.91 -13.85
N GLU A 170 17.82 7.70 -14.38
CA GLU A 170 16.68 6.82 -14.19
C GLU A 170 17.04 5.69 -13.23
N ASN A 171 16.15 5.43 -12.29
CA ASN A 171 16.24 4.34 -11.33
C ASN A 171 14.94 3.53 -11.39
N LEU A 172 15.00 2.39 -12.08
CA LEU A 172 13.87 1.49 -12.28
C LEU A 172 13.98 0.31 -11.31
N ASN A 173 13.08 0.28 -10.33
CA ASN A 173 12.93 -0.84 -9.43
C ASN A 173 11.81 -1.76 -9.93
N SER A 174 12.10 -3.05 -10.05
CA SER A 174 11.12 -4.08 -10.36
C SER A 174 10.94 -4.99 -9.15
N TYR A 175 9.68 -5.16 -8.73
CA TYR A 175 9.29 -5.94 -7.57
C TYR A 175 8.59 -7.22 -8.04
N SER A 176 8.97 -8.37 -7.47
CA SER A 176 8.34 -9.67 -7.75
C SER A 176 8.71 -10.64 -6.63
N ASP A 177 7.86 -10.78 -5.62
CA ASP A 177 8.08 -11.74 -4.54
C ASP A 177 6.79 -12.05 -3.77
N PHE A 178 6.85 -13.02 -2.86
CA PHE A 178 5.75 -13.41 -2.01
C PHE A 178 5.76 -12.70 -0.66
N SER A 179 4.58 -12.40 -0.13
CA SER A 179 4.40 -11.94 1.24
C SER A 179 3.28 -12.69 1.95
N PHE A 180 3.44 -12.93 3.26
CA PHE A 180 2.51 -13.73 4.05
C PHE A 180 1.95 -12.91 5.20
N LYS A 181 0.70 -13.19 5.54
CA LYS A 181 -0.01 -12.58 6.67
C LYS A 181 -0.85 -13.64 7.37
N ALA A 182 -0.81 -13.63 8.69
CA ALA A 182 -1.59 -14.53 9.53
C ALA A 182 -2.69 -13.78 10.26
N GLY A 183 -3.77 -14.50 10.56
CA GLY A 183 -4.92 -14.01 11.28
C GLY A 183 -5.42 -15.02 12.30
N LEU A 184 -5.91 -14.50 13.42
CA LEU A 184 -6.53 -15.23 14.52
C LEU A 184 -7.82 -14.51 14.90
N ALA A 185 -8.88 -15.25 15.20
CA ALA A 185 -10.07 -14.68 15.80
C ALA A 185 -10.77 -15.69 16.71
N TYR A 186 -11.43 -15.17 17.75
CA TYR A 186 -12.22 -15.95 18.68
C TYR A 186 -13.53 -15.22 18.97
N ARG A 187 -14.63 -15.97 18.98
CA ARG A 187 -15.97 -15.47 19.28
C ARG A 187 -16.50 -16.15 20.54
N HIS A 188 -16.95 -15.36 21.50
CA HIS A 188 -17.56 -15.86 22.72
C HIS A 188 -19.03 -15.49 22.74
N SER A 189 -19.92 -16.47 22.94
CA SER A 189 -21.36 -16.23 23.07
C SER A 189 -21.70 -15.89 24.52
N LEU A 190 -22.42 -14.80 24.71
CA LEU A 190 -23.02 -14.40 25.98
C LEU A 190 -24.54 -14.66 25.92
N LYS A 191 -25.27 -14.23 26.97
CA LYS A 191 -26.74 -14.27 26.99
C LYS A 191 -27.34 -13.18 26.08
N ASN A 192 -28.58 -13.39 25.64
CA ASN A 192 -29.36 -12.43 24.84
C ASN A 192 -28.75 -12.09 23.46
N ASP A 193 -28.23 -13.10 22.77
CA ASP A 193 -27.63 -12.97 21.43
C ASP A 193 -26.50 -11.93 21.33
N LEU A 194 -25.81 -11.75 22.45
CA LEU A 194 -24.66 -10.88 22.58
C LEU A 194 -23.38 -11.71 22.43
N TYR A 195 -22.40 -11.20 21.69
CA TYR A 195 -21.13 -11.87 21.46
C TYR A 195 -19.97 -10.91 21.66
N VAL A 196 -18.91 -11.42 22.29
CA VAL A 196 -17.62 -10.75 22.36
C VAL A 196 -16.71 -11.40 21.33
N ASN A 197 -16.15 -10.60 20.43
CA ASN A 197 -15.16 -11.06 19.47
C ASN A 197 -13.80 -10.48 19.79
N VAL A 198 -12.77 -11.31 19.68
CA VAL A 198 -11.37 -10.91 19.78
C VAL A 198 -10.68 -11.31 18.50
N GLY A 199 -9.80 -10.46 17.98
CA GLY A 199 -9.04 -10.74 16.76
C GLY A 199 -7.61 -10.26 16.86
N ALA A 200 -6.72 -10.91 16.11
CA ALA A 200 -5.35 -10.46 15.93
C ALA A 200 -4.86 -10.80 14.52
N THR A 201 -4.00 -9.95 13.96
CA THR A 201 -3.36 -10.18 12.65
C THR A 201 -1.92 -9.72 12.67
N MET A 202 -1.06 -10.39 11.90
CA MET A 202 0.35 -10.03 11.79
C MET A 202 0.87 -10.29 10.38
N ASP A 203 1.61 -9.33 9.84
CA ASP A 203 2.42 -9.53 8.63
C ASP A 203 3.64 -10.38 8.99
N LEU A 204 3.85 -11.49 8.29
CA LEU A 204 4.94 -12.43 8.55
C LEU A 204 6.19 -12.11 7.73
N THR A 205 6.01 -11.42 6.59
CA THR A 205 7.10 -11.05 5.68
C THR A 205 7.61 -9.65 5.98
N SER A 206 8.92 -9.54 6.27
CA SER A 206 9.60 -8.27 6.57
C SER A 206 10.60 -7.85 5.50
N LYS A 207 10.87 -8.72 4.51
CA LYS A 207 11.81 -8.49 3.42
C LYS A 207 11.26 -9.04 2.13
N MET A 208 11.63 -8.39 1.04
CA MET A 208 11.19 -8.74 -0.29
C MET A 208 12.35 -8.59 -1.27
N SER A 209 12.43 -9.50 -2.23
CA SER A 209 13.43 -9.48 -3.30
C SER A 209 12.96 -8.53 -4.41
N ALA A 210 13.89 -7.75 -4.94
CA ALA A 210 13.63 -6.80 -5.99
C ALA A 210 14.87 -6.62 -6.86
N THR A 211 14.70 -6.14 -8.09
CA THR A 211 15.80 -5.82 -8.98
C THR A 211 15.81 -4.33 -9.29
N GLN A 212 17.00 -3.77 -9.47
CA GLN A 212 17.17 -2.36 -9.78
C GLN A 212 18.04 -2.20 -11.03
N LEU A 213 17.59 -1.35 -11.94
CA LEU A 213 18.32 -0.89 -13.11
C LEU A 213 18.58 0.61 -12.99
N ASN A 214 19.84 1.01 -13.16
CA ASN A 214 20.23 2.43 -13.19
C ASN A 214 20.68 2.80 -14.60
N ARG A 215 19.99 3.78 -15.19
CA ARG A 215 20.27 4.26 -16.55
C ARG A 215 20.55 5.76 -16.55
N PHE A 216 21.53 6.17 -17.31
CA PHE A 216 21.75 7.55 -17.67
C PHE A 216 21.17 7.80 -19.06
N ALA A 217 20.38 8.85 -19.23
CA ALA A 217 19.76 9.20 -20.49
C ALA A 217 19.95 10.68 -20.80
N ILE A 218 20.28 10.98 -22.05
CA ILE A 218 20.20 12.30 -22.64
C ILE A 218 18.91 12.32 -23.45
N MET A 219 18.00 13.21 -23.07
CA MET A 219 16.70 13.39 -23.72
C MET A 219 16.65 14.73 -24.44
N ASP A 220 15.73 14.86 -25.39
CA ASP A 220 15.41 16.15 -26.01
C ASP A 220 14.79 17.14 -25.00
N LEU A 221 14.62 18.39 -25.42
CA LEU A 221 14.03 19.46 -24.58
C LEU A 221 12.61 19.12 -24.10
N SER A 222 11.85 18.38 -24.92
CA SER A 222 10.50 17.95 -24.57
C SER A 222 10.50 16.87 -23.49
N GLY A 223 11.63 16.15 -23.32
CA GLY A 223 11.77 15.01 -22.44
C GLY A 223 11.00 13.79 -22.92
N MET A 224 10.55 13.77 -24.18
CA MET A 224 9.78 12.68 -24.77
C MET A 224 10.65 11.73 -25.58
N ASN A 225 11.77 12.21 -26.15
CA ASN A 225 12.64 11.41 -26.98
C ASN A 225 14.01 11.24 -26.31
N MET A 226 14.48 9.99 -26.21
CA MET A 226 15.87 9.70 -25.82
C MET A 226 16.80 9.92 -27.02
N ILE A 227 17.75 10.84 -26.86
CA ILE A 227 18.82 11.11 -27.82
C ILE A 227 19.94 10.06 -27.66
N ASN A 228 20.30 9.76 -26.41
CA ASN A 228 21.30 8.74 -26.08
C ASN A 228 21.02 8.18 -24.68
N ALA A 229 21.39 6.93 -24.42
CA ALA A 229 21.31 6.34 -23.09
C ALA A 229 22.46 5.36 -22.85
N ASP A 230 22.99 5.37 -21.63
CA ASP A 230 24.01 4.46 -21.16
C ASP A 230 23.56 3.78 -19.86
N THR A 231 23.89 2.50 -19.71
CA THR A 231 23.53 1.72 -18.52
C THR A 231 24.64 1.86 -17.48
N LEU A 232 24.43 2.74 -16.50
CA LEU A 232 25.42 2.99 -15.44
C LEU A 232 25.64 1.76 -14.55
N ARG A 233 24.61 0.94 -14.35
CA ARG A 233 24.70 -0.33 -13.66
C ARG A 233 23.67 -1.29 -14.22
N ASN A 234 24.14 -2.45 -14.69
CA ASN A 234 23.27 -3.53 -15.13
C ASN A 234 22.36 -3.97 -13.97
N THR A 235 21.21 -4.56 -14.31
CA THR A 235 20.22 -5.04 -13.35
C THR A 235 20.88 -5.84 -12.23
N TYR A 236 20.68 -5.41 -10.99
CA TYR A 236 21.20 -6.09 -9.81
C TYR A 236 20.10 -6.37 -8.79
N ASP A 237 20.24 -7.47 -8.07
CA ASP A 237 19.31 -7.85 -7.02
C ASP A 237 19.54 -7.01 -5.76
N PHE A 238 18.46 -6.59 -5.11
CA PHE A 238 18.49 -5.96 -3.79
C PHE A 238 17.33 -6.46 -2.93
N SER A 239 17.52 -6.42 -1.62
CA SER A 239 16.47 -6.75 -0.65
C SER A 239 15.80 -5.47 -0.16
N GLN A 240 14.50 -5.35 -0.39
CA GLN A 240 13.66 -4.27 0.12
C GLN A 240 13.07 -4.69 1.47
N ASN A 241 13.34 -3.91 2.51
CA ASN A 241 12.65 -4.08 3.79
C ASN A 241 11.21 -3.57 3.69
N LEU A 242 10.26 -4.37 4.19
CA LEU A 242 8.84 -4.04 4.28
C LEU A 242 8.46 -3.69 5.71
N PRO A 243 7.53 -2.75 5.92
CA PRO A 243 7.00 -2.49 7.26
C PRO A 243 6.16 -3.67 7.73
N VAL A 244 6.35 -4.07 8.98
CA VAL A 244 5.59 -5.16 9.59
C VAL A 244 4.46 -4.58 10.42
N THR A 245 3.22 -4.95 10.11
CA THR A 245 2.05 -4.51 10.88
C THR A 245 1.49 -5.63 11.75
N THR A 246 1.27 -5.32 13.02
CA THR A 246 0.53 -6.15 13.97
C THR A 246 -0.74 -5.42 14.37
N ARG A 247 -1.88 -6.12 14.40
CA ARG A 247 -3.16 -5.57 14.82
C ARG A 247 -3.85 -6.45 15.83
N PHE A 248 -4.56 -5.82 16.76
CA PHE A 248 -5.41 -6.44 17.76
C PHE A 248 -6.77 -5.75 17.74
N GLY A 249 -7.84 -6.52 17.92
CA GLY A 249 -9.19 -6.01 17.91
C GLY A 249 -10.07 -6.65 18.96
N LEU A 250 -10.98 -5.86 19.51
CA LEU A 250 -12.04 -6.30 20.41
C LEU A 250 -13.36 -5.68 19.92
N SER A 251 -14.40 -6.50 19.81
CA SER A 251 -15.75 -5.99 19.50
C SER A 251 -16.81 -6.69 20.33
N LEU A 252 -17.88 -5.95 20.59
CA LEU A 252 -19.12 -6.43 21.19
C LEU A 252 -20.21 -6.30 20.15
N GLU A 253 -20.82 -7.41 19.77
CA GLU A 253 -21.90 -7.44 18.78
C GLU A 253 -23.17 -8.01 19.41
N LYS A 254 -24.30 -7.37 19.12
CA LYS A 254 -25.62 -7.96 19.30
C LYS A 254 -26.15 -8.31 17.92
N ILE A 255 -26.49 -9.58 17.69
CA ILE A 255 -26.93 -10.06 16.38
C ILE A 255 -28.06 -9.19 15.84
N ALA A 256 -27.92 -8.77 14.58
CA ALA A 256 -28.91 -7.98 13.83
C ALA A 256 -29.35 -6.66 14.48
N ALA A 257 -28.59 -6.13 15.45
CA ALA A 257 -28.93 -4.88 16.13
C ALA A 257 -27.80 -3.85 16.04
N TRP A 258 -26.66 -4.12 16.67
CA TRP A 258 -25.53 -3.19 16.71
C TRP A 258 -24.22 -3.92 16.99
N MET A 259 -23.12 -3.27 16.67
CA MET A 259 -21.77 -3.71 16.98
C MET A 259 -20.96 -2.48 17.34
N VAL A 260 -20.13 -2.60 18.37
CA VAL A 260 -19.15 -1.59 18.75
C VAL A 260 -17.79 -2.28 18.89
N GLY A 261 -16.75 -1.67 18.36
CA GLY A 261 -15.41 -2.25 18.36
C GLY A 261 -14.29 -1.23 18.52
N ILE A 262 -13.16 -1.73 18.99
CA ILE A 262 -11.90 -1.00 19.05
C ILE A 262 -10.79 -1.88 18.47
N ASP A 263 -10.04 -1.31 17.53
CA ASP A 263 -8.88 -1.95 16.95
C ASP A 263 -7.62 -1.10 17.19
N TYR A 264 -6.55 -1.77 17.60
CA TYR A 264 -5.22 -1.21 17.74
C TYR A 264 -4.31 -1.79 16.66
N SER A 265 -3.56 -0.93 15.99
CA SER A 265 -2.57 -1.34 14.99
C SER A 265 -1.24 -0.66 15.24
N GLN A 266 -0.18 -1.42 15.06
CA GLN A 266 1.21 -0.98 15.19
C GLN A 266 1.97 -1.42 13.94
N THR A 267 2.63 -0.47 13.29
CA THR A 267 3.43 -0.72 12.09
C THR A 267 4.87 -0.29 12.35
N ASP A 268 5.80 -1.23 12.26
CA ASP A 268 7.23 -0.98 12.43
C ASP A 268 7.88 -0.59 11.11
N TRP A 269 8.26 0.68 10.99
CA TRP A 269 8.96 1.24 9.84
C TRP A 269 10.48 1.34 10.04
N SER A 270 11.01 1.00 11.22
CA SER A 270 12.40 1.27 11.60
C SER A 270 13.44 0.64 10.66
N LYS A 271 13.07 -0.48 10.04
CA LYS A 271 13.91 -1.22 9.09
C LYS A 271 13.68 -0.82 7.63
N VAL A 272 12.65 -0.03 7.33
CA VAL A 272 12.31 0.36 5.96
C VAL A 272 13.29 1.43 5.48
N ASP A 273 13.92 1.16 4.34
CA ASP A 273 14.88 2.09 3.76
C ASP A 273 14.19 3.38 3.32
N ASN A 274 14.65 4.49 3.88
CA ASN A 274 14.17 5.81 3.54
C ASN A 274 14.74 6.22 2.17
N ASN A 275 13.99 5.89 1.11
CA ASN A 275 14.33 6.20 -0.28
C ASN A 275 14.29 7.72 -0.60
N LEU A 276 14.11 8.60 0.38
CA LEU A 276 14.02 10.06 0.19
C LEU A 276 15.38 10.78 0.19
N GLY A 277 16.50 10.08 0.40
CA GLY A 277 17.83 10.68 0.39
C GLY A 277 18.10 11.63 1.57
N ARG A 278 19.38 11.73 1.97
CA ARG A 278 19.94 12.56 3.07
C ARG A 278 19.28 12.48 4.45
N SER A 279 18.23 11.69 4.66
CA SER A 279 17.68 11.43 5.99
C SER A 279 18.34 10.18 6.57
N THR A 280 19.27 10.37 7.49
CA THR A 280 19.88 9.29 8.30
C THR A 280 18.95 8.76 9.39
N LYS A 281 17.74 9.35 9.53
CA LYS A 281 16.77 8.93 10.53
C LYS A 281 15.97 7.73 10.05
N GLN A 282 16.03 6.66 10.84
CA GLN A 282 15.10 5.54 10.75
C GLN A 282 13.66 6.05 10.90
N LEU A 283 12.74 5.47 10.12
CA LEU A 283 11.33 5.81 10.24
C LEU A 283 10.79 5.31 11.59
N PRO A 284 9.92 6.07 12.26
CA PRO A 284 9.40 5.69 13.56
C PRO A 284 8.41 4.53 13.47
N VAL A 285 8.20 3.83 14.58
CA VAL A 285 7.05 2.94 14.74
C VAL A 285 5.77 3.79 14.77
N SER A 286 4.80 3.49 13.92
CA SER A 286 3.50 4.18 13.90
C SER A 286 2.44 3.35 14.62
N THR A 287 1.54 4.02 15.34
CA THR A 287 0.39 3.39 15.98
C THR A 287 -0.90 4.06 15.51
N LYS A 288 -1.97 3.27 15.36
CA LYS A 288 -3.31 3.75 14.99
C LYS A 288 -4.35 3.04 15.86
N TRP A 289 -5.26 3.83 16.41
CA TRP A 289 -6.47 3.37 17.09
C TRP A 289 -7.67 3.64 16.18
N SER A 290 -8.50 2.63 15.99
CA SER A 290 -9.77 2.71 15.25
C SER A 290 -10.91 2.39 16.20
N ILE A 291 -11.97 3.19 16.18
CA ILE A 291 -13.18 2.99 17.00
C ILE A 291 -14.38 3.15 16.07
N GLY A 292 -15.34 2.23 16.18
CA GLY A 292 -16.56 2.23 15.37
C GLY A 292 -17.68 1.41 16.00
#